data_AF-A0A1G1HQR9-F1
#
_entry.id   AF-A0A1G1HQR9-F1
#
_cell.length_a   1.000
_cell.length_b   1.000
_cell.length_c   1.000
_cell.angle_alpha   90.00
_cell.angle_beta   90.00
_cell.angle_gamma   90.00
#
_symmetry.space_group_name_H-M   'P 1'
#
loop_
_entity.id
_entity.type
_entity.pdbx_description
1 polymer ?
#
loop_
_entity_poly.entity_id
_entity_poly.type
_entity_poly.pdbx_seq_one_letter_code
_entity_poly.pdbx_strand_id
1 'polypeptide(L)'
;MEISNHKKLWIGIAILIILSPIGLILPELLKAGGAWGEWGADKIGKIAGYVPHGLKKLSELWKAPIPDYAFSGWDKGGKSYAGYIFSGIIGAALVIGISMLIGKFFARKNGNS
;
A
#
# COMPACT_ATOMS: atom_id res chain seq x y z
N MET A 1 19.33 -25.31 -15.36
CA MET A 1 19.96 -24.06 -14.87
C MET A 1 19.52 -23.88 -13.43
N GLU A 2 20.40 -24.13 -12.45
CA GLU A 2 20.12 -23.91 -11.03
C GLU A 2 19.87 -22.41 -10.78
N ILE A 3 18.66 -22.07 -10.33
CA ILE A 3 18.30 -20.68 -10.00
C ILE A 3 18.76 -20.41 -8.56
N SER A 4 19.66 -19.46 -8.37
CA SER A 4 20.14 -19.09 -7.02
C SER A 4 19.00 -18.56 -6.14
N ASN A 5 19.13 -18.72 -4.82
CA ASN A 5 18.08 -18.28 -3.88
C ASN A 5 17.72 -16.80 -4.02
N HIS A 6 18.70 -15.93 -4.31
CA HIS A 6 18.45 -14.52 -4.58
C HIS A 6 17.57 -14.32 -5.82
N LYS A 7 17.83 -15.07 -6.90
CA LYS A 7 17.00 -15.02 -8.12
C LYS A 7 15.58 -15.52 -7.85
N LYS A 8 15.42 -16.57 -7.03
CA LYS A 8 14.09 -17.06 -6.60
C LYS A 8 13.32 -15.99 -5.81
N LEU A 9 13.98 -15.29 -4.89
CA LEU A 9 13.39 -14.18 -4.14
C LEU A 9 12.93 -13.05 -5.08
N TRP A 10 13.77 -12.64 -6.02
CA TRP A 10 13.42 -11.60 -6.99
C TRP A 10 12.26 -12.01 -7.89
N ILE A 11 12.21 -13.27 -8.32
CA ILE A 11 11.05 -13.81 -9.05
C ILE A 11 9.78 -13.73 -8.18
N GLY A 12 9.86 -14.14 -6.91
CA GLY A 12 8.74 -14.04 -5.97
C GLY A 12 8.25 -12.59 -5.80
N ILE A 13 9.16 -11.64 -5.61
CA ILE A 13 8.83 -10.21 -5.51
C ILE A 13 8.17 -9.72 -6.81
N ALA A 14 8.70 -10.08 -7.97
CA ALA A 14 8.12 -9.70 -9.25
C ALA A 14 6.69 -10.24 -9.42
N ILE A 15 6.45 -11.50 -9.04
CA ILE A 15 5.12 -12.09 -9.03
C ILE A 15 4.18 -11.30 -8.11
N LEU A 16 4.62 -10.97 -6.88
CA LEU A 16 3.81 -10.19 -5.94
C LEU A 16 3.47 -8.80 -6.49
N ILE A 17 4.42 -8.10 -7.13
CA ILE A 17 4.18 -6.79 -7.75
C ILE A 17 3.09 -6.89 -8.84
N ILE A 18 3.13 -7.94 -9.66
CA ILE A 18 2.15 -8.15 -10.73
C ILE A 18 0.78 -8.53 -10.16
N LEU A 19 0.74 -9.25 -9.04
CA LEU A 19 -0.50 -9.63 -8.37
C LEU A 19 -1.13 -8.47 -7.57
N SER A 20 -0.35 -7.51 -7.08
CA SER A 20 -0.84 -6.34 -6.33
C SER A 20 -2.03 -5.60 -6.99
N PRO A 21 -2.04 -5.26 -8.29
CA PRO A 21 -3.18 -4.58 -8.93
C PRO A 21 -4.48 -5.41 -8.92
N ILE A 22 -4.43 -6.74 -8.72
CA ILE A 22 -5.64 -7.57 -8.60
C ILE A 22 -6.50 -7.11 -7.41
N GLY A 23 -5.88 -6.68 -6.31
CA GLY A 23 -6.59 -6.18 -5.13
C GLY A 23 -7.34 -4.87 -5.36
N LEU A 24 -7.06 -4.16 -6.46
CA LEU A 24 -7.81 -2.97 -6.90
C LEU A 24 -8.88 -3.35 -7.93
N ILE A 25 -8.51 -4.15 -8.92
CA ILE A 25 -9.38 -4.47 -10.07
C ILE A 25 -10.51 -5.43 -9.67
N LEU A 26 -10.22 -6.46 -8.88
CA LEU A 26 -11.19 -7.51 -8.59
C LEU A 26 -12.36 -7.03 -7.72
N PRO A 27 -12.17 -6.23 -6.66
CA PRO A 27 -13.29 -5.69 -5.89
C PRO A 27 -14.18 -4.75 -6.70
N GLU A 28 -13.60 -3.96 -7.61
CA GLU A 28 -14.37 -3.08 -8.49
C GLU A 28 -15.20 -3.88 -9.50
N LEU A 29 -14.60 -4.92 -10.10
CA LEU A 29 -15.28 -5.79 -11.06
C LEU A 29 -16.45 -6.55 -10.43
N LEU A 30 -16.24 -7.08 -9.22
CA LEU A 30 -17.25 -7.86 -8.49
C LEU A 30 -18.26 -6.97 -7.73
N LYS A 31 -18.13 -5.64 -7.80
CA LYS A 31 -18.89 -4.69 -6.98
C LYS A 31 -18.83 -5.03 -5.48
N ALA A 32 -17.74 -5.66 -5.05
CA ALA A 32 -17.53 -6.11 -3.68
C ALA A 32 -17.18 -4.96 -2.73
N GLY A 33 -17.04 -3.74 -3.26
CA GLY A 33 -16.79 -2.52 -2.49
C GLY A 33 -15.37 -2.01 -2.67
N GLY A 34 -14.72 -1.64 -1.56
CA GLY A 34 -13.40 -1.02 -1.58
C GLY A 34 -12.27 -1.96 -1.99
N ALA A 35 -11.12 -1.37 -2.31
CA ALA A 35 -9.88 -2.09 -2.52
C ALA A 35 -9.52 -2.95 -1.30
N TRP A 36 -8.86 -4.08 -1.54
CA TRP A 36 -8.37 -4.92 -0.45
C TRP A 36 -7.38 -4.15 0.42
N GLY A 37 -7.67 -4.10 1.73
CA GLY A 37 -6.88 -3.34 2.70
C GLY A 37 -7.41 -1.93 2.99
N GLU A 38 -8.41 -1.44 2.24
CA GLU A 38 -9.05 -0.13 2.47
C GLU A 38 -10.40 -0.23 3.20
N TRP A 39 -10.56 -1.25 4.02
CA TRP A 39 -11.79 -1.40 4.79
C TRP A 39 -11.77 -0.48 6.01
N GLY A 40 -12.60 0.56 5.95
CA GLY A 40 -12.92 1.40 7.09
C GLY A 40 -13.75 0.68 8.15
N ALA A 41 -13.80 1.26 9.35
CA ALA A 41 -14.60 0.75 10.47
C ALA A 41 -16.09 0.57 10.11
N ASP A 42 -16.62 1.44 9.26
CA ASP A 42 -17.98 1.38 8.72
C ASP A 42 -18.19 0.17 7.79
N LYS A 43 -17.24 -0.10 6.87
CA LYS A 43 -17.31 -1.25 5.96
C LYS A 43 -17.19 -2.56 6.73
N ILE A 44 -16.25 -2.63 7.69
CA ILE A 44 -16.12 -3.78 8.58
C ILE A 44 -17.40 -3.97 9.39
N GLY A 45 -18.00 -2.90 9.92
CA GLY A 45 -19.28 -2.97 10.61
C GLY A 45 -20.41 -3.56 9.76
N LYS A 46 -20.48 -3.22 8.48
CA LYS A 46 -21.46 -3.78 7.55
C LYS A 46 -21.23 -5.26 7.23
N ILE A 47 -19.98 -5.68 7.10
CA ILE A 47 -19.62 -7.07 6.74
C ILE A 47 -19.68 -8.00 7.96
N ALA A 48 -19.14 -7.55 9.10
CA ALA A 48 -19.03 -8.32 10.34
C ALA A 48 -20.23 -8.17 11.28
N GLY A 49 -21.15 -7.22 11.01
CA GLY A 49 -22.31 -6.92 11.84
C GLY A 49 -22.01 -6.10 13.10
N TYR A 50 -20.75 -5.81 13.39
CA TYR A 50 -20.32 -4.93 14.48
C TYR A 50 -18.95 -4.32 14.17
N VAL A 51 -18.63 -3.20 14.84
CA VAL A 51 -17.33 -2.54 14.73
C VAL A 51 -16.46 -2.93 15.93
N PRO A 52 -15.30 -3.59 15.74
CA PRO A 52 -14.39 -3.88 16.84
C PRO A 52 -13.93 -2.60 17.55
N HIS A 53 -13.95 -2.60 18.89
CA HIS A 53 -13.60 -1.42 19.70
C HIS A 53 -12.20 -0.87 19.41
N GLY A 54 -11.22 -1.75 19.21
CA GLY A 54 -9.86 -1.36 18.83
C GLY A 54 -9.80 -0.65 17.48
N LEU A 55 -10.55 -1.14 16.49
CA LEU A 55 -10.64 -0.53 15.16
C LEU A 55 -11.24 0.87 15.23
N LYS A 56 -12.31 1.04 16.04
CA LYS A 56 -12.93 2.36 16.26
C LYS A 56 -11.92 3.37 16.82
N LYS A 57 -11.21 3.01 17.89
CA LYS A 57 -10.21 3.89 18.52
C LYS A 57 -9.09 4.27 17.55
N LEU A 58 -8.59 3.34 16.75
CA LEU A 58 -7.55 3.61 15.76
C LEU A 58 -8.04 4.52 14.62
N SER A 59 -9.28 4.33 14.16
CA SER A 59 -9.86 5.16 13.11
C SER A 59 -10.10 6.62 13.54
N GLU A 60 -10.32 6.87 14.83
CA GLU A 60 -10.47 8.21 15.38
C GLU A 60 -9.12 8.93 15.56
N LEU A 61 -8.04 8.17 15.83
CA LEU A 61 -6.70 8.70 16.05
C LEU A 61 -6.00 9.16 14.77
N TRP A 62 -6.31 8.51 13.64
CA TRP A 62 -5.66 8.81 12.36
C TRP A 62 -6.68 9.02 11.25
N LYS A 63 -6.67 10.23 10.69
CA LYS A 63 -7.41 10.56 9.47
C LYS A 63 -6.43 10.71 8.31
N ALA A 64 -6.68 9.98 7.24
CA ALA A 64 -5.84 10.04 6.05
C ALA A 64 -5.84 11.48 5.48
N PRO A 65 -4.66 12.06 5.19
CA PRO A 65 -4.58 13.41 4.60
C PRO A 65 -5.22 13.50 3.21
N ILE A 66 -5.18 12.39 2.45
CA ILE A 66 -5.80 12.26 1.12
C ILE A 66 -6.63 10.98 1.14
N PRO A 67 -7.95 11.07 1.44
CA PRO A 67 -8.85 9.93 1.39
C PRO A 67 -8.91 9.32 -0.01
N ASP A 68 -8.97 7.98 -0.08
CA ASP A 68 -9.14 7.19 -1.31
C ASP A 68 -8.11 7.48 -2.42
N TYR A 69 -6.99 8.11 -2.07
CA TYR A 69 -5.92 8.51 -2.99
C TYR A 69 -6.42 9.35 -4.20
N ALA A 70 -7.59 9.98 -4.05
CA ALA A 70 -8.22 10.80 -5.06
C ALA A 70 -7.68 12.23 -4.96
N PHE A 71 -6.98 12.66 -6.00
CA PHE A 71 -6.66 14.07 -6.17
C PHE A 71 -7.89 14.81 -6.70
N SER A 72 -8.10 16.06 -6.24
CA SER A 72 -9.25 16.89 -6.64
C SER A 72 -9.47 16.85 -8.16
N GLY A 73 -10.64 16.35 -8.59
CA GLY A 73 -11.00 16.18 -10.01
C GLY A 73 -10.78 14.79 -10.61
N TRP A 74 -10.35 13.79 -9.81
CA TRP A 74 -10.18 12.39 -10.24
C TRP A 74 -11.38 11.48 -9.90
N ASP A 75 -12.48 12.06 -9.39
CA ASP A 75 -13.64 11.38 -8.82
C ASP A 75 -14.48 10.56 -9.82
N LYS A 76 -14.15 10.55 -11.13
CA LYS A 76 -14.93 9.86 -12.16
C LYS A 76 -14.06 9.11 -13.16
N GLY A 77 -14.20 7.78 -13.19
CA GLY A 77 -13.61 6.86 -14.17
C GLY A 77 -12.22 6.34 -13.81
N GLY A 78 -11.55 5.67 -14.76
CA GLY A 78 -10.28 4.95 -14.57
C GLY A 78 -9.08 5.75 -14.05
N LYS A 79 -9.27 7.05 -13.77
CA LYS A 79 -8.31 7.93 -13.10
C LYS A 79 -8.14 7.62 -11.61
N SER A 80 -9.15 7.02 -10.96
CA SER A 80 -9.04 6.58 -9.56
C SER A 80 -7.87 5.60 -9.38
N TYR A 81 -7.75 4.57 -10.24
CA TYR A 81 -6.65 3.59 -10.21
C TYR A 81 -5.26 4.20 -10.38
N ALA A 82 -5.15 5.25 -11.20
CA ALA A 82 -3.89 5.95 -11.38
C ALA A 82 -3.41 6.59 -10.07
N GLY A 83 -4.35 7.02 -9.21
CA GLY A 83 -4.05 7.63 -7.91
C GLY A 83 -3.41 6.61 -6.98
N TYR A 84 -3.97 5.40 -6.93
CA TYR A 84 -3.42 4.27 -6.17
C TYR A 84 -2.01 3.90 -6.63
N ILE A 85 -1.82 3.71 -7.94
CA ILE A 85 -0.52 3.31 -8.48
C ILE A 85 0.52 4.40 -8.22
N PHE A 86 0.17 5.66 -8.46
CA PHE A 86 1.07 6.79 -8.25
C PHE A 86 1.43 6.97 -6.77
N SER A 87 0.46 6.83 -5.86
CA SER A 87 0.72 6.86 -4.42
C SER A 87 1.65 5.71 -3.99
N GLY A 88 1.43 4.50 -4.52
CA GLY A 88 2.29 3.35 -4.28
C GLY A 88 3.74 3.59 -4.73
N ILE A 89 3.94 4.18 -5.91
CA ILE A 89 5.27 4.55 -6.42
C ILE A 89 5.95 5.58 -5.52
N ILE A 90 5.23 6.64 -5.11
CA ILE A 90 5.76 7.67 -4.22
C ILE A 90 6.14 7.06 -2.86
N GLY A 91 5.26 6.24 -2.28
CA GLY A 91 5.51 5.57 -1.01
C GLY A 91 6.75 4.68 -1.07
N ALA A 92 6.89 3.88 -2.13
CA ALA A 92 8.06 3.03 -2.34
C ALA A 92 9.35 3.87 -2.49
N ALA A 93 9.30 4.93 -3.31
CA ALA A 93 10.44 5.83 -3.50
C ALA A 93 10.86 6.51 -2.18
N LEU A 94 9.90 6.91 -1.36
CA LEU A 94 10.15 7.51 -0.05
C LEU A 94 10.80 6.52 0.91
N VAL A 95 10.30 5.28 0.99
CA VAL A 95 10.87 4.22 1.84
C VAL A 95 12.29 3.90 1.41
N ILE A 96 12.56 3.77 0.10
CA ILE A 96 13.90 3.54 -0.43
C ILE A 96 14.82 4.70 -0.07
N GLY A 97 14.38 5.94 -0.31
CA GLY A 97 15.14 7.14 0.00
C GLY A 97 15.51 7.24 1.48
N ILE A 98 14.55 7.04 2.38
CA ILE A 98 14.78 7.04 3.84
C ILE A 98 15.72 5.90 4.23
N SER A 99 15.53 4.70 3.70
CA SER A 99 16.40 3.54 4.00
C SER A 99 17.85 3.80 3.57
N MET A 100 18.06 4.42 2.41
CA MET A 100 19.39 4.81 1.94
C MET A 100 20.01 5.92 2.80
N LEU A 101 19.23 6.90 3.24
CA LEU A 101 19.70 7.97 4.13
C LEU A 101 20.13 7.42 5.49
N ILE A 102 19.32 6.54 6.08
CA ILE A 102 19.65 5.84 7.33
C ILE A 102 20.93 5.02 7.12
N GLY A 103 20.99 4.20 6.07
CA GLY A 103 22.16 3.40 5.74
C GLY A 103 23.43 4.24 5.58
N LYS A 104 23.34 5.40 4.91
CA LYS A 104 24.47 6.32 4.75
C LYS A 104 24.92 6.92 6.08
N PHE A 105 24.00 7.22 7.00
CA PHE A 105 24.34 7.75 8.32
C PHE A 105 25.05 6.70 9.18
N PHE A 106 24.59 5.45 9.16
CA PHE A 106 25.23 4.35 9.89
C PHE A 106 26.55 3.89 9.25
N ALA A 107 26.64 3.83 7.92
CA ALA A 107 27.88 3.47 7.23
C ALA A 107 29.00 4.50 7.43
N ARG A 108 28.67 5.80 7.55
CA ARG A 108 29.64 6.86 7.87
C ARG A 108 30.29 6.70 9.24
N LYS A 109 29.59 6.06 10.19
CA LYS A 109 30.11 5.86 11.55
C LYS A 109 31.19 4.79 11.62
N ASN A 110 31.19 3.82 10.70
CA ASN A 110 32.15 2.70 10.68
C ASN A 110 33.41 2.97 9.82
N GLY A 111 33.49 4.11 9.12
CA GLY A 111 34.63 4.45 8.25
C GLY A 111 35.67 5.41 8.86
N ASN A 112 35.50 5.82 10.13
CA ASN A 112 36.40 6.73 10.86
C ASN A 112 37.01 6.04 12.10
N SER A 113 37.40 4.77 11.99
CA SER A 113 38.17 4.04 13.01
C SER A 113 39.49 3.55 12.42
#